data_AF-A0A6G2D8K5-F1
#
_entry.id   AF-A0A6G2D8K5-F1
#
_cell.length_a   1.000
_cell.length_b   1.000
_cell.length_c   1.000
_cell.angle_alpha   90.00
_cell.angle_beta   90.00
_cell.angle_gamma   90.00
#
_symmetry.space_group_name_H-M   'P 1'
#
loop_
_entity.id
_entity.type
_entity.pdbx_description
1 polymer ?
#
loop_
_entity_poly.entity_id
_entity_poly.type
_entity_poly.pdbx_seq_one_letter_code
_entity_poly.pdbx_strand_id
1 'polypeptide(L)'
;MKYRKFQLLMSKYGFSLSIMLLELCLVFGLFLYLGRMAPILWITVLILLSIITIISIVNRNTTPENKVTWLLVAFVPVFGPLLYLMFGERRLSKKEIKQLKKLGSMHFQEANSQLLKEKLKESDKAAYGVIKSLLSMDTNADIYDQTASTFFPNGEAMWKKMVEDLKK
;
A
#
# COMPACT_ATOMS: atom_id res chain seq x y z
N MET A 1 6.72 3.21 41.83
CA MET A 1 6.36 3.69 40.47
C MET A 1 7.46 3.48 39.40
N LYS A 2 8.73 3.18 39.74
CA LYS A 2 9.83 2.93 38.77
C LYS A 2 9.80 1.56 38.06
N TYR A 3 9.15 0.54 38.64
CA TYR A 3 9.23 -0.84 38.15
C TYR A 3 8.29 -1.19 36.98
N ARG A 4 7.17 -0.47 36.78
CA ARG A 4 6.24 -0.72 35.64
C ARG A 4 6.82 -0.32 34.28
N LYS A 5 7.67 0.72 34.22
CA LYS A 5 8.36 1.13 32.98
C LYS A 5 9.42 0.11 32.54
N PHE A 6 10.06 -0.54 33.50
CA PHE A 6 11.08 -1.58 33.23
C PHE A 6 10.46 -2.89 32.71
N GLN A 7 9.24 -3.23 33.15
CA GLN A 7 8.50 -4.39 32.62
C GLN A 7 8.03 -4.20 31.17
N LEU A 8 7.75 -2.97 30.73
CA LEU A 8 7.44 -2.69 29.32
C LEU A 8 8.68 -2.88 28.43
N LEU A 9 9.85 -2.44 28.89
CA LEU A 9 11.14 -2.68 28.22
C LEU A 9 11.52 -4.17 28.19
N MET A 10 11.12 -4.96 29.20
CA MET A 10 11.32 -6.42 29.27
C MET A 10 10.14 -7.25 28.72
N SER A 11 9.26 -6.63 27.93
CA SER A 11 8.32 -7.38 27.09
C SER A 11 9.00 -7.77 25.78
N LYS A 12 8.51 -8.84 25.11
CA LYS A 12 9.03 -9.31 23.80
C LYS A 12 9.16 -8.16 22.78
N TYR A 13 8.19 -7.24 22.80
CA TYR A 13 8.14 -6.06 21.92
C TYR A 13 9.03 -4.91 22.42
N GLY A 14 9.13 -4.68 23.72
CA GLY A 14 10.00 -3.65 24.29
C GLY A 14 11.48 -3.92 24.09
N PHE A 15 11.89 -5.18 24.20
CA PHE A 15 13.26 -5.60 23.95
C PHE A 15 13.63 -5.43 22.47
N SER A 16 12.75 -5.87 21.55
CA SER A 16 12.93 -5.68 20.11
C SER A 16 13.01 -4.21 19.72
N LEU A 17 12.13 -3.36 20.26
CA LEU A 17 12.15 -1.92 20.00
C LEU A 17 13.43 -1.26 20.52
N SER A 18 13.91 -1.70 21.69
CA SER A 18 15.15 -1.17 22.29
C SER A 18 16.38 -1.53 21.46
N ILE A 19 16.47 -2.77 20.97
CA ILE A 19 17.55 -3.19 20.06
C ILE A 19 17.49 -2.38 18.77
N MET A 20 16.30 -2.22 18.18
CA MET A 20 16.12 -1.47 16.95
C MET A 20 16.56 0.00 17.08
N LEU A 21 16.24 0.65 18.21
CA LEU A 21 16.71 2.00 18.52
C LEU A 21 18.22 2.06 18.72
N LEU A 22 18.80 1.06 19.38
CA LEU A 22 20.23 0.97 19.60
C LEU A 22 20.98 0.77 18.27
N GLU A 23 20.51 -0.11 17.39
CA GLU A 23 21.04 -0.30 16.04
C GLU A 23 20.98 1.00 15.24
N LEU A 24 19.86 1.71 15.29
CA LEU A 24 19.69 3.00 14.64
C LEU A 24 20.75 3.99 15.13
N CYS A 25 20.88 4.16 16.46
CA CYS A 25 21.87 5.05 17.07
C CYS A 25 23.31 4.65 16.70
N LEU A 26 23.64 3.35 16.66
CA LEU A 26 24.96 2.86 16.25
C LEU A 26 25.27 3.17 14.79
N VAL A 27 24.32 2.94 13.88
CA VAL A 27 24.49 3.24 12.45
C VAL A 27 24.73 4.74 12.25
N PHE A 28 23.92 5.60 12.88
CA PHE A 28 24.11 7.04 12.81
C PHE A 28 25.43 7.48 13.43
N GLY A 29 25.77 6.97 14.62
CA GLY A 29 27.02 7.28 15.31
C GLY A 29 28.25 6.90 14.50
N LEU A 30 28.26 5.69 13.93
CA LEU A 30 29.33 5.21 13.07
C LEU A 30 29.43 6.07 11.80
N PHE A 31 28.30 6.35 11.15
CA PHE A 31 28.27 7.16 9.93
C PHE A 31 28.82 8.58 10.14
N LEU A 32 28.48 9.23 11.25
CA LEU A 32 29.03 10.55 11.62
C LEU A 32 30.50 10.48 12.02
N TYR A 33 30.93 9.39 12.68
CA TYR A 33 32.32 9.17 13.04
C TYR A 33 33.22 9.00 11.80
N LEU A 34 32.78 8.22 10.80
CA LEU A 34 33.49 8.12 9.52
C LEU A 34 33.61 9.49 8.82
N GLY A 35 32.59 10.35 8.96
CA GLY A 35 32.63 11.71 8.43
C GLY A 35 33.73 12.59 9.02
N ARG A 36 34.15 12.34 10.27
CA ARG A 36 35.29 13.04 10.86
C ARG A 36 36.64 12.57 10.32
N MET A 37 36.75 11.29 9.94
CA MET A 37 38.02 10.73 9.45
C MET A 37 38.30 11.12 7.99
N ALA A 38 37.26 11.21 7.15
CA ALA A 38 37.40 11.54 5.74
C ALA A 38 36.29 12.51 5.26
N PRO A 39 36.38 13.81 5.58
CA PRO A 39 35.29 14.77 5.35
C PRO A 39 34.95 14.95 3.87
N ILE A 40 35.94 14.99 2.98
CA ILE A 40 35.71 15.17 1.53
C ILE A 40 34.97 13.97 0.92
N LEU A 41 35.41 12.75 1.25
CA LEU A 41 34.75 11.52 0.79
C LEU A 41 33.33 11.42 1.37
N TRP A 42 33.17 11.76 2.63
CA TRP A 42 31.88 11.72 3.31
C TRP A 42 30.85 12.68 2.70
N ILE A 43 31.24 13.93 2.42
CA ILE A 43 30.37 14.92 1.75
C ILE A 43 29.97 14.41 0.35
N THR A 44 30.93 13.87 -0.40
CA THR A 44 30.68 13.33 -1.75
C THR A 44 29.65 12.19 -1.70
N VAL A 45 29.85 11.23 -0.79
CA VAL A 45 28.93 10.10 -0.60
C VAL A 45 27.54 10.57 -0.18
N LEU A 46 27.44 11.56 0.71
CA LEU A 46 26.16 12.10 1.14
C LEU A 46 25.36 12.76 0.03
N ILE A 47 26.02 13.56 -0.81
CA ILE A 47 25.38 14.21 -1.95
C ILE A 47 24.88 13.15 -2.93
N LEU A 48 25.71 12.17 -3.27
CA LEU A 48 25.31 11.05 -4.12
C LEU A 48 24.12 10.29 -3.54
N LEU A 49 24.17 9.95 -2.25
CA LEU A 49 23.11 9.22 -1.56
C LEU A 49 21.78 9.98 -1.55
N SER A 50 21.86 11.30 -1.37
CA SER A 50 20.69 12.20 -1.38
C SER A 50 20.05 12.24 -2.77
N ILE A 51 20.86 12.39 -3.82
CA ILE A 51 20.39 12.38 -5.21
C ILE A 51 19.74 11.03 -5.55
N ILE A 52 20.42 9.93 -5.23
CA ILE A 52 19.91 8.57 -5.47
C ILE A 52 18.57 8.36 -4.74
N THR A 53 18.46 8.83 -3.51
CA THR A 53 17.23 8.74 -2.71
C THR A 53 16.09 9.51 -3.35
N ILE A 54 16.32 10.75 -3.77
CA ILE A 54 15.29 11.57 -4.44
C ILE A 54 14.84 10.90 -5.74
N ILE A 55 15.77 10.44 -6.58
CA ILE A 55 15.45 9.72 -7.83
C ILE A 55 14.65 8.45 -7.52
N SER A 56 15.05 7.69 -6.51
CA SER A 56 14.35 6.48 -6.07
C SER A 56 12.92 6.76 -5.63
N ILE A 57 12.70 7.81 -4.83
CA ILE A 57 11.36 8.21 -4.37
C ILE A 57 10.46 8.59 -5.56
N VAL A 58 10.98 9.41 -6.48
CA VAL A 58 10.21 9.92 -7.62
C VAL A 58 9.84 8.79 -8.58
N ASN A 59 10.80 7.93 -8.92
CA ASN A 59 10.64 6.83 -9.87
C ASN A 59 9.76 5.68 -9.35
N ARG A 60 9.51 5.61 -8.04
CA ARG A 60 8.73 4.53 -7.45
C ARG A 60 7.25 4.62 -7.82
N ASN A 61 6.60 3.49 -8.07
CA ASN A 61 5.15 3.43 -8.27
C ASN A 61 4.41 3.27 -6.92
N THR A 62 4.41 4.33 -6.10
CA THR A 62 3.62 4.42 -4.85
C THR A 62 2.62 5.55 -4.93
N THR A 63 1.63 5.54 -4.03
CA THR A 63 0.66 6.64 -3.91
C THR A 63 1.37 7.99 -3.75
N PRO A 64 0.81 9.08 -4.30
CA PRO A 64 1.39 10.41 -4.19
C PRO A 64 1.68 10.82 -2.73
N GLU A 65 0.79 10.49 -1.81
CA GLU A 65 0.92 10.77 -0.37
C GLU A 65 2.19 10.18 0.25
N ASN A 66 2.51 8.92 -0.07
CA ASN A 66 3.73 8.27 0.40
C ASN A 66 4.99 8.93 -0.22
N LYS A 67 4.95 9.29 -1.51
CA LYS A 67 6.07 9.98 -2.15
C LYS A 67 6.38 11.31 -1.47
N VAL A 68 5.35 12.12 -1.23
CA VAL A 68 5.50 13.44 -0.57
C VAL A 68 6.05 13.29 0.83
N THR A 69 5.58 12.30 1.60
CA THR A 69 6.07 12.02 2.96
C THR A 69 7.57 11.72 2.97
N TRP A 70 8.03 10.82 2.09
CA TRP A 70 9.45 10.49 2.00
C TRP A 70 10.31 11.60 1.41
N LEU A 71 9.75 12.41 0.51
CA LEU A 71 10.43 13.61 0.01
C LEU A 71 10.69 14.59 1.15
N LEU A 72 9.69 14.83 2.02
CA LEU A 72 9.81 15.69 3.21
C LEU A 72 10.89 15.17 4.17
N VAL A 73 10.93 13.86 4.40
CA VAL A 73 11.97 13.23 5.22
C VAL A 73 13.35 13.36 4.57
N ALA A 74 13.45 13.20 3.24
CA ALA A 74 14.70 13.33 2.49
C ALA A 74 15.29 14.74 2.50
N PHE A 75 14.49 15.78 2.78
CA PHE A 75 14.99 17.16 2.93
C PHE A 75 15.90 17.35 4.15
N VAL A 76 15.78 16.51 5.18
CA VAL A 76 16.71 16.53 6.32
C VAL A 76 18.02 15.88 5.89
N PRO A 77 19.12 16.64 5.70
CA PRO A 77 20.36 16.06 5.20
C PRO A 77 20.89 15.01 6.18
N VAL A 78 21.64 14.03 5.67
CA VAL A 78 22.13 12.88 6.44
C VAL A 78 21.01 11.92 6.87
N PHE A 79 20.08 12.39 7.70
CA PHE A 79 19.01 11.58 8.27
C PHE A 79 18.02 11.09 7.22
N GLY A 80 17.60 11.97 6.31
CA GLY A 80 16.59 11.65 5.30
C GLY A 80 16.97 10.47 4.41
N PRO A 81 18.12 10.53 3.71
CA PRO A 81 18.60 9.42 2.89
C PRO A 81 18.83 8.12 3.68
N LEU A 82 19.38 8.21 4.89
CA LEU A 82 19.59 7.05 5.77
C LEU A 82 18.26 6.41 6.21
N LEU A 83 17.32 7.22 6.68
CA LEU A 83 15.99 6.75 7.09
C LEU A 83 15.21 6.18 5.92
N TYR A 84 15.29 6.78 4.73
CA TYR A 84 14.67 6.24 3.53
C TYR A 84 15.27 4.88 3.14
N LEU A 85 16.59 4.71 3.24
CA LEU A 85 17.23 3.41 3.00
C LEU A 85 16.79 2.33 3.99
N MET A 86 16.65 2.69 5.26
CA MET A 86 16.28 1.75 6.32
C MET A 86 14.78 1.41 6.34
N PHE A 87 13.92 2.41 6.08
CA PHE A 87 12.48 2.31 6.31
C PHE A 87 11.60 2.67 5.10
N GLY A 88 12.16 3.36 4.10
CA GLY A 88 11.43 3.79 2.91
C GLY A 88 11.00 2.64 2.02
N GLU A 89 11.71 1.51 2.07
CA GLU A 89 11.43 0.36 1.22
C GLU A 89 10.63 -0.73 1.96
N ARG A 90 9.31 -0.72 1.81
CA ARG A 90 8.51 -1.94 2.00
C ARG A 90 8.81 -2.93 0.87
N ARG A 91 9.83 -3.78 1.05
CA ARG A 91 10.11 -4.91 0.16
C ARG A 91 9.04 -5.97 0.36
N LEU A 92 8.12 -6.12 -0.59
CA LEU A 92 7.23 -7.27 -0.61
C LEU A 92 8.08 -8.53 -0.79
N SER A 93 7.90 -9.50 0.11
CA SER A 93 8.52 -10.80 0.00
C SER A 93 8.08 -11.49 -1.29
N LYS A 94 8.95 -12.35 -1.85
CA LYS A 94 8.60 -13.19 -3.01
C LYS A 94 7.30 -13.97 -2.77
N LYS A 95 7.02 -14.35 -1.52
CA LYS A 95 5.77 -15.02 -1.12
C LYS A 95 4.55 -14.09 -1.23
N GLU A 96 4.66 -12.86 -0.77
CA GLU A 96 3.57 -11.86 -0.85
C GLU A 96 3.27 -11.51 -2.31
N ILE A 97 4.30 -11.31 -3.13
CA ILE A 97 4.13 -11.07 -4.58
C ILE A 97 3.44 -12.26 -5.24
N LYS A 98 3.81 -13.50 -4.88
CA LYS A 98 3.17 -14.72 -5.41
C LYS A 98 1.70 -14.81 -4.98
N GLN A 99 1.37 -14.45 -3.74
CA GLN A 99 0.00 -14.42 -3.24
C GLN A 99 -0.83 -13.34 -3.93
N LEU A 100 -0.29 -12.14 -4.11
CA LEU A 100 -0.95 -11.06 -4.85
C LEU A 100 -1.23 -11.45 -6.29
N LYS A 101 -0.27 -12.09 -6.97
CA LYS A 101 -0.50 -12.64 -8.32
C LYS A 101 -1.58 -13.73 -8.32
N LYS A 102 -1.61 -14.61 -7.32
CA LYS A 102 -2.64 -15.65 -7.19
C LYS A 102 -4.04 -15.04 -6.98
N LEU A 103 -4.15 -14.00 -6.16
CA LEU A 103 -5.39 -13.25 -5.95
C LEU A 103 -5.84 -12.54 -7.24
N GLY A 104 -4.93 -11.86 -7.95
CA GLY A 104 -5.25 -11.22 -9.22
C GLY A 104 -5.64 -12.21 -10.32
N SER A 105 -5.13 -13.44 -10.28
CA SER A 105 -5.52 -14.51 -11.22
C SER A 105 -6.83 -15.22 -10.86
N MET A 106 -7.37 -15.00 -9.65
CA MET A 106 -8.72 -15.47 -9.31
C MET A 106 -9.73 -14.49 -9.92
N HIS A 107 -9.83 -14.52 -11.25
CA HIS A 107 -10.97 -13.99 -11.95
C HIS A 107 -12.17 -14.88 -11.60
N PHE A 108 -13.10 -14.34 -10.82
CA PHE A 108 -14.38 -14.99 -10.57
C PHE A 108 -15.23 -14.79 -11.83
N GLN A 109 -14.90 -15.52 -12.90
CA GLN A 109 -15.61 -15.39 -14.15
C GLN A 109 -16.94 -16.12 -14.09
N GLU A 110 -18.03 -15.39 -14.32
CA GLU A 110 -19.33 -16.02 -14.44
C GLU A 110 -19.45 -16.68 -15.82
N ALA A 111 -19.75 -17.98 -15.81
CA ALA A 111 -19.79 -18.81 -17.02
C ALA A 111 -20.73 -18.27 -18.11
N ASN A 112 -21.77 -17.54 -17.72
CA ASN A 112 -22.80 -17.00 -18.60
C ASN A 112 -22.53 -15.55 -19.07
N SER A 113 -21.48 -14.90 -18.54
CA SER A 113 -21.19 -13.47 -18.79
C SER A 113 -20.99 -13.16 -20.28
N GLN A 114 -20.37 -14.06 -21.05
CA GLN A 114 -20.19 -13.86 -22.50
C GLN A 114 -21.51 -13.92 -23.28
N LEU A 115 -22.36 -14.90 -22.99
CA LEU A 115 -23.69 -15.03 -23.61
C LEU A 115 -24.58 -13.85 -23.27
N LEU A 116 -24.48 -13.34 -22.04
CA LEU A 116 -25.20 -12.14 -21.62
C LEU A 116 -24.72 -10.88 -22.36
N LYS A 117 -23.41 -10.72 -22.59
CA LYS A 117 -22.84 -9.63 -23.40
C LYS A 117 -23.38 -9.64 -24.83
N GLU A 118 -23.48 -10.83 -25.44
CA GLU A 118 -24.01 -10.99 -26.79
C GLU A 118 -25.50 -10.67 -26.86
N LYS A 119 -26.30 -11.23 -25.94
CA LYS A 119 -27.73 -10.91 -25.83
C LYS A 119 -27.96 -9.41 -25.64
N LEU A 120 -27.17 -8.75 -24.79
CA LEU A 120 -27.29 -7.30 -24.55
C LEU A 120 -26.95 -6.48 -25.80
N LYS A 121 -25.94 -6.90 -26.56
CA LYS A 121 -25.54 -6.23 -27.80
C LYS A 121 -26.65 -6.26 -28.85
N GLU A 122 -27.45 -7.33 -28.85
CA GLU A 122 -28.59 -7.50 -29.75
C GLU A 122 -29.85 -6.76 -29.26
N SER A 123 -30.14 -6.80 -27.96
CA SER A 123 -31.35 -6.18 -27.39
C SER A 123 -31.24 -4.67 -27.19
N ASP A 124 -30.12 -4.18 -26.65
CA ASP A 124 -29.92 -2.77 -26.31
C ASP A 124 -28.44 -2.35 -26.46
N LYS A 125 -28.14 -1.72 -27.60
CA LYS A 125 -26.80 -1.21 -27.92
C LYS A 125 -26.34 -0.11 -26.98
N ALA A 126 -27.24 0.70 -26.42
CA ALA A 126 -26.87 1.79 -25.52
C ALA A 126 -26.42 1.23 -24.18
N ALA A 127 -27.20 0.30 -23.60
CA ALA A 127 -26.83 -0.40 -22.38
C ALA A 127 -25.52 -1.20 -22.54
N TYR A 128 -25.35 -1.87 -23.68
CA TYR A 128 -24.12 -2.60 -24.00
C TYR A 128 -22.88 -1.68 -24.00
N GLY A 129 -22.99 -0.46 -24.53
CA GLY A 129 -21.90 0.51 -24.53
C GLY A 129 -21.44 0.90 -23.12
N VAL A 130 -22.39 1.16 -22.22
CA VAL A 130 -22.12 1.50 -20.82
C VAL A 130 -21.45 0.34 -20.09
N ILE A 131 -22.04 -0.86 -20.19
CA ILE A 131 -21.52 -2.05 -19.51
C ILE A 131 -20.12 -2.42 -20.05
N LYS A 132 -19.91 -2.32 -21.36
CA LYS A 132 -18.58 -2.55 -21.96
C LYS A 132 -17.54 -1.57 -21.40
N SER A 133 -17.90 -0.30 -21.21
CA SER A 133 -17.01 0.70 -20.61
C SER A 133 -16.69 0.34 -19.16
N LEU A 134 -17.68 -0.04 -18.35
CA LEU A 134 -17.49 -0.41 -16.95
C LEU A 134 -16.60 -1.66 -16.80
N LEU A 135 -16.85 -2.70 -17.61
CA LEU A 135 -16.04 -3.92 -17.63
C LEU A 135 -14.60 -3.69 -18.12
N SER A 136 -14.37 -2.64 -18.92
CA SER A 136 -13.01 -2.28 -19.33
C SER A 136 -12.21 -1.58 -18.22
N MET A 137 -12.90 -1.00 -17.24
CA MET A 137 -12.29 -0.34 -16.07
C MET A 137 -12.01 -1.33 -14.94
N ASP A 138 -12.88 -2.32 -14.76
CA ASP A 138 -12.71 -3.38 -13.77
C ASP A 138 -12.74 -4.75 -14.43
N THR A 139 -11.56 -5.35 -14.57
CA THR A 139 -11.41 -6.69 -15.16
C THR A 139 -12.05 -7.79 -14.33
N ASN A 140 -12.27 -7.58 -13.03
CA ASN A 140 -12.88 -8.58 -12.15
C ASN A 140 -14.41 -8.48 -12.10
N ALA A 141 -15.01 -7.47 -12.74
CA ALA A 141 -16.45 -7.34 -12.82
C ALA A 141 -17.02 -8.27 -13.91
N ASP A 142 -18.22 -8.80 -13.67
CA ASP A 142 -18.95 -9.63 -14.61
C ASP A 142 -20.43 -9.29 -14.65
N ILE A 143 -21.11 -9.77 -15.70
CA ILE A 143 -22.55 -9.54 -15.90
C ILE A 143 -23.32 -10.73 -15.35
N TYR A 144 -24.16 -10.43 -14.36
CA TYR A 144 -25.09 -11.37 -13.76
C TYR A 144 -26.49 -11.16 -14.32
N ASP A 145 -27.20 -12.25 -14.61
CA ASP A 145 -28.65 -12.22 -14.80
C ASP A 145 -29.36 -12.78 -13.57
N GLN A 146 -30.65 -12.44 -13.43
CA GLN A 146 -31.52 -13.00 -12.38
C GLN A 146 -31.06 -12.67 -10.95
N THR A 147 -30.39 -11.55 -10.76
CA THR A 147 -30.09 -11.03 -9.42
C THR A 147 -31.38 -10.55 -8.75
N ALA A 148 -31.63 -11.02 -7.53
CA ALA A 148 -32.70 -10.51 -6.69
C ALA A 148 -32.31 -9.14 -6.11
N SER A 149 -32.28 -8.12 -6.96
CA SER A 149 -31.90 -6.75 -6.60
C SER A 149 -33.15 -5.91 -6.33
N THR A 150 -33.15 -5.20 -5.19
CA THR A 150 -34.22 -4.25 -4.82
C THR A 150 -33.63 -2.86 -4.73
N PHE A 151 -34.21 -1.91 -5.47
CA PHE A 151 -33.83 -0.50 -5.37
C PHE A 151 -34.67 0.20 -4.31
N PHE A 152 -34.00 0.89 -3.38
CA PHE A 152 -34.66 1.66 -2.33
C PHE A 152 -34.77 3.14 -2.72
N PRO A 153 -35.88 3.82 -2.39
CA PRO A 153 -36.08 5.23 -2.73
C PRO A 153 -35.19 6.17 -1.90
N ASN A 154 -34.75 5.74 -0.72
CA ASN A 154 -33.88 6.51 0.16
C ASN A 154 -33.02 5.59 1.05
N GLY A 155 -32.00 6.19 1.67
CA GLY A 155 -31.07 5.48 2.55
C GLY A 155 -31.71 4.94 3.83
N GLU A 156 -32.75 5.58 4.35
CA GLU A 156 -33.44 5.13 5.57
C GLU A 156 -34.20 3.81 5.35
N ALA A 157 -34.87 3.66 4.20
CA ALA A 157 -35.56 2.44 3.80
C ALA A 157 -34.56 1.29 3.58
N MET A 158 -33.43 1.59 2.91
CA MET A 158 -32.33 0.63 2.74
C MET A 158 -31.75 0.20 4.09
N TRP A 159 -31.51 1.15 5.01
CA TRP A 159 -30.94 0.87 6.32
C TRP A 159 -31.82 -0.08 7.14
N LYS A 160 -33.14 0.11 7.14
CA LYS A 160 -34.08 -0.80 7.79
C LYS A 160 -33.92 -2.23 7.27
N LYS A 161 -33.84 -2.41 5.95
CA LYS A 161 -33.65 -3.73 5.34
C LYS A 161 -32.30 -4.35 5.71
N MET A 162 -31.22 -3.58 5.67
CA MET A 162 -29.89 -4.05 6.07
C MET A 162 -29.87 -4.57 7.52
N VAL A 163 -30.53 -3.87 8.44
CA VAL A 163 -30.61 -4.29 9.85
C VAL A 163 -31.44 -5.57 10.01
N GLU A 164 -32.50 -5.75 9.22
CA GLU A 164 -33.26 -7.01 9.19
C GLU A 164 -32.42 -8.17 8.68
N ASP A 165 -31.67 -7.97 7.60
CA ASP A 165 -30.84 -9.00 6.98
C ASP A 165 -29.67 -9.42 7.89
N LEU A 166 -29.10 -8.49 8.67
CA LEU A 166 -28.07 -8.80 9.67
C LEU A 166 -28.56 -9.67 10.84
N LYS A 167 -29.88 -9.77 11.05
CA LYS A 167 -30.46 -10.63 12.10
C LYS A 167 -30.74 -12.04 11.61
N LYS A 168 -30.67 -12.30 10.30
CA LYS A 168 -30.71 -13.64 9.73
C LYS A 168 -29.34 -14.30 9.80
#